data_AF-A0A963XDL0-F1
#
_entry.id   AF-A0A963XDL0-F1
#
_cell.length_a   1.000
_cell.length_b   1.000
_cell.length_c   1.000
_cell.angle_alpha   90.00
_cell.angle_beta   90.00
_cell.angle_gamma   90.00
#
_symmetry.space_group_name_H-M   'P 1'
#
loop_
_entity.id
_entity.type
_entity.pdbx_description
1 polymer ?
#
loop_
_entity_poly.entity_id
_entity_poly.type
_entity_poly.pdbx_seq_one_letter_code
_entity_poly.pdbx_strand_id
1 'polypeptide(L)'
;CFDQAHPEIARMLTKYGAEVIIHPSSEGHGAGRHGWDMARQTRGFENTAYVLSPLPGGEQFNPDSKFEHTNQMRGYTKLVNFDGSIQGEIDTPGAAVLAGTIDLLALRRARANAHVNLAMWDEPSTYVVDYAADVGLPNDLGNGDPLDNPYRGMRPLRKVLANYIERGVFIPPAESSSRTLSVPGKAQPDFDKPTERKQPPKTLADVEKMDGEYIQV
;
A
#
# COMPACT_ATOMS: atom_id res chain seq x y z
N CYS A 1 -3.28 1.13 4.12
CA CYS A 1 -2.77 1.89 2.95
C CYS A 1 -2.18 0.93 1.92
N PHE A 2 -1.07 0.26 2.22
CA PHE A 2 -0.38 -0.62 1.26
C PHE A 2 -1.16 -1.87 0.84
N ASP A 3 -2.21 -2.23 1.58
CA ASP A 3 -3.05 -3.42 1.36
C ASP A 3 -3.70 -3.48 -0.04
N GLN A 4 -3.89 -2.33 -0.70
CA GLN A 4 -4.42 -2.27 -2.07
C GLN A 4 -3.52 -2.95 -3.11
N ALA A 5 -2.21 -3.03 -2.84
CA ALA A 5 -1.27 -3.77 -3.68
C ALA A 5 -1.55 -5.29 -3.69
N HIS A 6 -2.36 -5.79 -2.75
CA HIS A 6 -2.65 -7.21 -2.58
C HIS A 6 -4.13 -7.49 -2.90
N PRO A 7 -4.46 -8.11 -4.06
CA PRO A 7 -5.86 -8.40 -4.44
C PRO A 7 -6.62 -9.22 -3.40
N GLU A 8 -5.92 -10.09 -2.68
CA GLU A 8 -6.46 -11.03 -1.70
C GLU A 8 -7.20 -10.31 -0.58
N ILE A 9 -6.74 -9.14 -0.16
CA ILE A 9 -7.37 -8.40 0.94
C ILE A 9 -8.79 -7.97 0.55
N ALA A 10 -8.95 -7.35 -0.62
CA ALA A 10 -10.27 -6.95 -1.13
C ALA A 10 -11.14 -8.18 -1.43
N ARG A 11 -10.55 -9.25 -1.96
CA ARG A 11 -11.24 -10.53 -2.21
C ARG A 11 -11.79 -11.14 -0.94
N MET A 12 -11.00 -11.18 0.13
CA MET A 12 -11.43 -11.77 1.39
C MET A 12 -12.50 -10.92 2.08
N LEU A 13 -12.37 -9.59 2.09
CA LEU A 13 -13.44 -8.71 2.58
C LEU A 13 -14.77 -8.97 1.84
N THR A 14 -14.71 -9.15 0.53
CA THR A 14 -15.87 -9.44 -0.30
C THR A 14 -16.45 -10.82 -0.02
N LYS A 15 -15.62 -11.85 0.22
CA LYS A 15 -16.06 -13.17 0.66
C LYS A 15 -16.72 -13.14 2.04
N TYR A 16 -16.34 -12.20 2.91
CA TYR A 16 -17.05 -11.90 4.16
C TYR A 16 -18.31 -11.04 3.95
N GLY A 17 -18.69 -10.75 2.71
CA GLY A 17 -19.92 -10.06 2.35
C GLY A 17 -19.79 -8.55 2.16
N ALA A 18 -18.59 -7.97 2.21
CA ALA A 18 -18.41 -6.52 2.05
C ALA A 18 -19.01 -6.03 0.73
N GLU A 19 -19.95 -5.08 0.80
CA GLU A 19 -20.55 -4.38 -0.35
C GLU A 19 -19.80 -3.08 -0.71
N VAL A 20 -19.15 -2.51 0.30
CA VAL A 20 -18.39 -1.26 0.24
C VAL A 20 -17.06 -1.48 0.95
N ILE A 21 -15.96 -1.24 0.24
CA ILE A 21 -14.59 -1.33 0.75
C ILE A 21 -14.08 0.10 0.95
N ILE A 22 -13.76 0.44 2.18
CA ILE A 22 -13.14 1.73 2.52
C ILE A 22 -11.64 1.50 2.62
N HIS A 23 -10.88 2.14 1.74
CA HIS A 23 -9.43 2.02 1.64
C HIS A 23 -8.75 3.37 1.82
N PRO A 24 -8.49 3.81 3.06
CA PRO A 24 -7.68 5.00 3.31
C PRO A 24 -6.24 4.77 2.84
N SER A 25 -5.72 5.71 2.05
CA SER A 25 -4.36 5.68 1.53
C SER A 25 -3.63 6.99 1.81
N SER A 26 -2.31 6.93 1.82
CA SER A 26 -1.39 8.06 1.94
C SER A 26 -0.26 7.92 0.92
N GLU A 27 -0.56 7.35 -0.24
CA GLU A 27 0.41 7.25 -1.32
C GLU A 27 0.71 8.62 -1.91
N GLY A 28 2.00 8.86 -2.20
CA GLY A 28 2.38 10.08 -2.89
C GLY A 28 1.78 10.11 -4.30
N HIS A 29 1.40 11.28 -4.77
CA HIS A 29 0.85 11.56 -6.08
C HIS A 29 1.96 11.70 -7.14
N GLY A 30 1.75 11.15 -8.34
CA GLY A 30 2.63 11.39 -9.48
C GLY A 30 2.57 10.29 -10.54
N ALA A 31 3.24 10.51 -11.68
CA ALA A 31 3.23 9.59 -12.81
C ALA A 31 3.80 8.19 -12.51
N GLY A 32 4.56 8.02 -11.41
CA GLY A 32 5.03 6.71 -10.95
C GLY A 32 3.95 5.84 -10.28
N ARG A 33 2.71 6.33 -10.16
CA ARG A 33 1.66 5.73 -9.31
C ARG A 33 0.47 5.17 -10.02
N HIS A 34 0.54 5.09 -11.34
CA HIS A 34 -0.58 4.61 -12.15
C HIS A 34 -1.03 3.21 -11.72
N GLY A 35 -0.11 2.35 -11.26
CA GLY A 35 -0.45 1.03 -10.71
C GLY A 35 -1.36 1.08 -9.49
N TRP A 36 -1.12 2.01 -8.56
CA TRP A 36 -1.96 2.18 -7.36
C TRP A 36 -3.35 2.70 -7.75
N ASP A 37 -3.41 3.62 -8.70
CA ASP A 37 -4.67 4.13 -9.19
C ASP A 37 -5.52 3.05 -9.87
N MET A 38 -4.91 2.30 -10.79
CA MET A 38 -5.59 1.20 -11.46
C MET A 38 -6.07 0.16 -10.44
N ALA A 39 -5.29 -0.11 -9.38
CA ALA A 39 -5.69 -1.07 -8.36
C ALA A 39 -7.03 -0.71 -7.69
N ARG A 40 -7.36 0.58 -7.48
CA ARG A 40 -8.67 1.00 -6.94
C ARG A 40 -9.84 0.51 -7.81
N GLN A 41 -9.74 0.78 -9.10
CA GLN A 41 -10.74 0.42 -10.09
C GLN A 41 -10.84 -1.11 -10.21
N THR A 42 -9.70 -1.79 -10.30
CA THR A 42 -9.62 -3.25 -10.33
C THR A 42 -10.24 -3.87 -9.10
N ARG A 43 -9.99 -3.34 -7.88
CA ARG A 43 -10.61 -3.88 -6.65
C ARG A 43 -12.12 -3.74 -6.68
N GLY A 44 -12.66 -2.66 -7.23
CA GLY A 44 -14.11 -2.49 -7.38
C GLY A 44 -14.71 -3.49 -8.37
N PHE A 45 -14.11 -3.57 -9.56
CA PHE A 45 -14.53 -4.45 -10.64
C PHE A 45 -14.47 -5.95 -10.26
N GLU A 46 -13.29 -6.43 -9.84
CA GLU A 46 -13.06 -7.87 -9.65
C GLU A 46 -13.85 -8.46 -8.47
N ASN A 47 -14.29 -7.59 -7.55
CA ASN A 47 -15.04 -7.96 -6.35
C ASN A 47 -16.53 -7.62 -6.44
N THR A 48 -16.97 -6.95 -7.51
CA THR A 48 -18.34 -6.43 -7.59
C THR A 48 -18.68 -5.71 -6.28
N ALA A 49 -17.89 -4.71 -5.92
CA ALA A 49 -18.00 -3.96 -4.66
C ALA A 49 -17.64 -2.48 -4.90
N TYR A 50 -18.25 -1.57 -4.16
CA TYR A 50 -17.83 -0.17 -4.20
C TYR A 50 -16.47 -0.01 -3.50
N VAL A 51 -15.61 0.88 -4.01
CA VAL A 51 -14.34 1.22 -3.35
C VAL A 51 -14.31 2.73 -3.08
N LEU A 52 -14.13 3.09 -1.82
CA LEU A 52 -13.98 4.47 -1.36
C LEU A 52 -12.53 4.62 -0.90
N SER A 53 -11.75 5.42 -1.61
CA SER A 53 -10.33 5.61 -1.31
C SER A 53 -10.06 7.08 -1.01
N PRO A 54 -10.20 7.50 0.26
CA PRO A 54 -9.80 8.83 0.70
C PRO A 54 -8.27 8.94 0.80
N LEU A 55 -7.73 10.01 0.24
CA LEU A 55 -6.32 10.36 0.24
C LEU A 55 -6.10 11.75 0.84
N PRO A 56 -4.98 11.97 1.55
CA PRO A 56 -4.66 13.27 2.12
C PRO A 56 -4.45 14.32 1.02
N GLY A 57 -5.18 15.43 1.10
CA GLY A 57 -5.07 16.58 0.21
C GLY A 57 -3.88 17.50 0.51
N GLY A 58 -3.06 17.21 1.52
CA GLY A 58 -1.94 18.08 1.87
C GLY A 58 -1.29 17.68 3.19
N GLU A 59 0.01 17.92 3.30
CA GLU A 59 0.78 17.77 4.54
C GLU A 59 0.90 19.14 5.24
N GLN A 60 -0.17 19.63 5.85
CA GLN A 60 -0.03 20.63 6.89
C GLN A 60 -0.79 20.21 8.14
N PHE A 61 -0.02 19.74 9.12
CA PHE A 61 -0.47 19.72 10.51
C PHE A 61 -0.17 21.05 11.22
N ASN A 62 0.71 21.90 10.67
CA ASN A 62 1.13 23.18 11.25
C ASN A 62 1.18 24.31 10.18
N PRO A 63 0.33 25.35 10.31
CA PRO A 63 0.34 26.51 9.40
C PRO A 63 1.62 27.36 9.46
N ASP A 64 2.41 27.25 10.53
CA ASP A 64 3.67 28.00 10.72
C ASP A 64 4.91 27.25 10.20
N SER A 65 4.74 26.11 9.53
CA SER A 65 5.85 25.33 8.99
C SER A 65 6.66 26.14 7.97
N LYS A 66 7.98 26.20 8.16
CA LYS A 66 8.91 26.85 7.22
C LYS A 66 9.28 25.97 6.02
N PHE A 67 8.91 24.69 6.04
CA PHE A 67 9.15 23.79 4.93
C PHE A 67 8.07 23.96 3.87
N GLU A 68 8.48 24.03 2.61
CA GLU A 68 7.54 24.06 1.48
C GLU A 68 6.64 22.81 1.49
N HIS A 69 5.40 22.98 1.02
CA HIS A 69 4.46 21.88 0.87
C HIS A 69 5.10 20.74 0.06
N THR A 70 4.96 19.49 0.51
CA THR A 70 5.24 18.39 -0.39
C THR A 70 4.07 18.31 -1.38
N ASN A 71 4.34 18.50 -2.67
CA ASN A 71 3.37 18.20 -3.74
C ASN A 71 3.07 16.69 -3.85
N GLN A 72 3.65 15.89 -2.96
CA GLN A 72 3.47 14.44 -2.88
C GLN A 72 2.06 14.11 -2.36
N MET A 73 1.52 14.83 -1.38
CA MET A 73 0.17 14.56 -0.88
C MET A 73 -0.81 15.59 -1.42
N ARG A 74 -1.33 15.38 -2.64
CA ARG A 74 -2.32 16.29 -3.27
C ARG A 74 -3.68 15.66 -3.51
N GLY A 75 -4.07 14.71 -2.64
CA GLY A 75 -5.32 14.00 -2.76
C GLY A 75 -5.21 12.88 -3.78
N TYR A 76 -6.04 12.91 -4.81
CA TYR A 76 -6.41 11.77 -5.66
C TYR A 76 -7.41 10.81 -4.99
N THR A 77 -8.29 11.39 -4.18
CA THR A 77 -9.41 10.67 -3.55
C THR A 77 -10.37 10.17 -4.62
N LYS A 78 -10.78 8.90 -4.57
CA LYS A 78 -11.70 8.30 -5.55
C LYS A 78 -12.87 7.57 -4.92
N LEU A 79 -14.00 7.64 -5.61
CA LEU A 79 -15.15 6.78 -5.40
C LEU A 79 -15.36 5.94 -6.66
N VAL A 80 -15.24 4.63 -6.52
CA VAL A 80 -15.31 3.66 -7.60
C VAL A 80 -16.58 2.82 -7.44
N ASN A 81 -17.32 2.67 -8.52
CA ASN A 81 -18.50 1.82 -8.62
C ASN A 81 -18.14 0.32 -8.62
N PHE A 82 -19.14 -0.54 -8.37
CA PHE A 82 -18.93 -1.99 -8.35
C PHE A 82 -18.59 -2.61 -9.71
N ASP A 83 -18.72 -1.86 -10.81
CA ASP A 83 -18.27 -2.26 -12.15
C ASP A 83 -16.86 -1.75 -12.47
N GLY A 84 -16.19 -1.11 -11.52
CA GLY A 84 -14.86 -0.51 -11.68
C GLY A 84 -14.85 0.91 -12.26
N SER A 85 -16.00 1.45 -12.68
CA SER A 85 -16.07 2.82 -13.19
C SER A 85 -15.87 3.85 -12.07
N ILE A 86 -15.24 4.98 -12.40
CA ILE A 86 -15.05 6.09 -11.46
C ILE A 86 -16.33 6.91 -11.40
N GLN A 87 -16.93 7.03 -10.22
CA GLN A 87 -18.07 7.90 -9.99
C GLN A 87 -17.63 9.35 -9.72
N GLY A 88 -16.49 9.52 -9.07
CA GLY A 88 -15.90 10.83 -8.81
C GLY A 88 -14.49 10.74 -8.28
N GLU A 89 -13.76 11.84 -8.46
CA GLU A 89 -12.34 11.98 -8.16
C GLU A 89 -12.05 13.40 -7.69
N ILE A 90 -11.15 13.53 -6.71
CA ILE A 90 -10.59 14.81 -6.27
C ILE A 90 -9.08 14.75 -6.46
N ASP A 91 -8.60 15.34 -7.55
CA ASP A 91 -7.18 15.57 -7.83
C ASP A 91 -6.82 17.03 -7.58
N THR A 92 -6.90 17.46 -6.32
CA THR A 92 -6.48 18.80 -5.92
C THR A 92 -5.89 18.75 -4.51
N PRO A 93 -4.87 19.58 -4.22
CA PRO A 93 -4.47 19.84 -2.86
C PRO A 93 -5.58 20.56 -2.07
N GLY A 94 -5.48 20.50 -0.74
CA GLY A 94 -6.39 21.11 0.21
C GLY A 94 -7.48 20.17 0.74
N ALA A 95 -8.25 20.67 1.70
CA ALA A 95 -9.42 19.97 2.21
C ALA A 95 -10.56 20.05 1.19
N ALA A 96 -11.12 18.91 0.83
CA ALA A 96 -12.25 18.81 -0.07
C ALA A 96 -13.13 17.61 0.30
N VAL A 97 -14.39 17.62 -0.16
CA VAL A 97 -15.36 16.54 0.10
C VAL A 97 -15.75 15.90 -1.21
N LEU A 98 -15.53 14.59 -1.34
CA LEU A 98 -16.07 13.78 -2.43
C LEU A 98 -17.37 13.14 -1.96
N ALA A 99 -18.45 13.36 -2.71
CA ALA A 99 -19.75 12.74 -2.47
C ALA A 99 -20.16 11.87 -3.66
N GLY A 100 -20.85 10.77 -3.39
CA GLY A 100 -21.39 9.87 -4.39
C GLY A 100 -22.53 9.02 -3.83
N THR A 101 -23.19 8.27 -4.72
CA THR A 101 -24.32 7.40 -4.42
C THR A 101 -23.87 5.94 -4.38
N ILE A 102 -24.37 5.20 -3.38
CA ILE A 102 -24.18 3.76 -3.24
C ILE A 102 -25.55 3.09 -3.46
N ASP A 103 -25.76 2.49 -4.62
CA ASP A 103 -26.99 1.75 -4.93
C ASP A 103 -26.81 0.26 -4.60
N LEU A 104 -27.16 -0.11 -3.37
CA LEU A 104 -27.07 -1.48 -2.89
C LEU A 104 -28.04 -2.43 -3.62
N LEU A 105 -29.16 -1.93 -4.15
CA LEU A 105 -30.12 -2.76 -4.89
C LEU A 105 -29.56 -3.15 -6.25
N ALA A 106 -28.98 -2.18 -6.98
CA ALA A 106 -28.27 -2.46 -8.23
C ALA A 106 -27.09 -3.40 -8.01
N LEU A 107 -26.30 -3.16 -6.96
CA LEU A 107 -25.18 -4.04 -6.59
C LEU A 107 -25.62 -5.49 -6.34
N ARG A 108 -26.68 -5.69 -5.55
CA ARG A 108 -27.17 -7.04 -5.23
C ARG A 108 -27.73 -7.76 -6.46
N ARG A 109 -28.37 -7.04 -7.39
CA ARG A 109 -28.75 -7.59 -8.70
C ARG A 109 -27.52 -8.00 -9.51
N ALA A 110 -26.46 -7.20 -9.51
CA ALA A 110 -25.20 -7.53 -10.19
C ALA A 110 -24.55 -8.78 -9.58
N ARG A 111 -24.53 -8.92 -8.24
CA ARG A 111 -24.01 -10.11 -7.54
C ARG A 111 -24.82 -11.37 -7.81
N ALA A 112 -26.12 -11.25 -8.09
CA ALA A 112 -26.97 -12.37 -8.49
C ALA A 112 -26.78 -12.77 -9.97
N ASN A 113 -26.08 -11.98 -10.77
CA ASN A 113 -25.81 -12.25 -12.18
C ASN A 113 -24.44 -12.92 -12.36
N ALA A 114 -24.46 -14.17 -12.82
CA ALA A 114 -23.24 -14.96 -13.00
C ALA A 114 -22.25 -14.39 -14.04
N HIS A 115 -22.71 -13.53 -14.95
CA HIS A 115 -21.85 -12.89 -15.94
C HIS A 115 -21.10 -11.67 -15.40
N VAL A 116 -21.52 -11.12 -14.26
CA VAL A 116 -20.96 -9.88 -13.68
C VAL A 116 -20.27 -10.16 -12.35
N ASN A 117 -20.77 -11.11 -11.56
CA ASN A 117 -20.17 -11.47 -10.28
C ASN A 117 -18.91 -12.32 -10.48
N LEU A 118 -17.75 -11.68 -10.68
CA LEU A 118 -16.49 -12.38 -10.92
C LEU A 118 -16.01 -13.18 -9.70
N ALA A 119 -16.42 -12.82 -8.49
CA ALA A 119 -16.02 -13.51 -7.27
C ALA A 119 -16.49 -14.97 -7.22
N MET A 120 -17.56 -15.33 -7.94
CA MET A 120 -18.08 -16.71 -7.95
C MET A 120 -17.24 -17.68 -8.81
N TRP A 121 -16.39 -17.15 -9.68
CA TRP A 121 -15.56 -17.95 -10.60
C TRP A 121 -14.21 -18.34 -9.97
N ASP A 122 -13.92 -17.83 -8.78
CA ASP A 122 -12.71 -18.11 -8.02
C ASP A 122 -12.76 -19.52 -7.41
N GLU A 123 -11.64 -20.26 -7.49
CA GLU A 123 -11.50 -21.61 -6.95
C GLU A 123 -10.33 -21.66 -5.95
N PRO A 124 -10.57 -21.35 -4.65
CA PRO A 124 -9.49 -21.16 -3.68
C PRO A 124 -8.70 -22.41 -3.36
N SER A 125 -9.28 -23.59 -3.56
CA SER A 125 -8.58 -24.85 -3.33
C SER A 125 -7.38 -25.03 -4.26
N THR A 126 -7.36 -24.36 -5.42
CA THR A 126 -6.27 -24.50 -6.40
C THR A 126 -4.96 -23.87 -5.96
N TYR A 127 -5.01 -22.82 -5.13
CA TYR A 127 -3.84 -22.05 -4.71
C TYR A 127 -3.57 -22.10 -3.20
N VAL A 128 -4.44 -22.73 -2.40
CA VAL A 128 -4.30 -22.78 -0.94
C VAL A 128 -2.97 -23.38 -0.48
N VAL A 129 -2.44 -24.37 -1.21
CA VAL A 129 -1.15 -25.01 -0.89
C VAL A 129 0.01 -24.01 -1.02
N ASP A 130 -0.05 -23.14 -2.02
CA ASP A 130 1.00 -22.13 -2.27
C ASP A 130 0.97 -21.03 -1.22
N TYR A 131 -0.22 -20.55 -0.83
CA TYR A 131 -0.35 -19.60 0.28
C TYR A 131 0.06 -20.19 1.64
N ALA A 132 -0.08 -21.52 1.80
CA ALA A 132 0.35 -22.22 3.01
C ALA A 132 1.86 -22.55 3.03
N ALA A 133 2.59 -22.36 1.93
CA ALA A 133 3.96 -22.86 1.76
C ALA A 133 5.06 -22.09 2.53
N ASP A 134 4.68 -21.28 3.54
CA ASP A 134 5.54 -20.38 4.31
C ASP A 134 6.44 -19.51 3.40
N VAL A 135 5.81 -18.91 2.38
CA VAL A 135 6.43 -18.09 1.36
C VAL A 135 5.98 -16.65 1.57
N GLY A 136 6.85 -15.81 2.12
CA GLY A 136 6.56 -14.38 2.30
C GLY A 136 7.06 -13.80 3.61
N LEU A 137 6.53 -12.62 3.96
CA LEU A 137 6.83 -11.95 5.22
C LEU A 137 6.06 -12.63 6.36
N PRO A 138 6.72 -12.99 7.48
CA PRO A 138 6.01 -13.52 8.62
C PRO A 138 5.11 -12.44 9.24
N ASN A 139 3.98 -12.87 9.81
CA ASN A 139 2.96 -11.96 10.32
C ASN A 139 3.36 -11.28 11.65
N ASP A 140 4.43 -11.74 12.28
CA ASP A 140 4.91 -11.32 13.60
C ASP A 140 6.28 -10.62 13.56
N LEU A 141 6.63 -9.99 12.43
CA LEU A 141 7.92 -9.28 12.27
C LEU A 141 8.23 -8.26 13.38
N GLY A 142 7.20 -7.71 14.04
CA GLY A 142 7.34 -6.77 15.14
C GLY A 142 7.34 -7.40 16.54
N ASN A 143 7.50 -8.71 16.70
CA ASN A 143 7.39 -9.43 17.98
C ASN A 143 8.60 -9.21 18.93
N GLY A 144 9.17 -8.00 18.96
CA GLY A 144 10.38 -7.66 19.73
C GLY A 144 10.28 -6.29 20.38
N ASP A 145 11.39 -5.56 20.37
CA ASP A 145 11.41 -4.17 20.81
C ASP A 145 10.56 -3.31 19.85
N PRO A 146 9.46 -2.67 20.30
CA PRO A 146 8.62 -1.85 19.42
C PRO A 146 9.34 -0.63 18.84
N LEU A 147 10.52 -0.28 19.36
CA LEU A 147 11.38 0.77 18.82
C LEU A 147 12.33 0.26 17.72
N ASP A 148 12.48 -1.05 17.57
CA ASP A 148 13.25 -1.63 16.48
C ASP A 148 12.36 -1.78 15.25
N ASN A 149 12.69 -1.03 14.19
CA ASN A 149 11.98 -1.14 12.92
C ASN A 149 12.40 -2.45 12.22
N PRO A 150 11.52 -3.46 12.11
CA PRO A 150 11.89 -4.74 11.49
C PRO A 150 12.23 -4.60 10.00
N TYR A 151 11.78 -3.52 9.36
CA TYR A 151 12.06 -3.22 7.97
C TYR A 151 13.36 -2.45 7.76
N ARG A 152 14.13 -2.17 8.82
CA ARG A 152 15.38 -1.42 8.71
C ARG A 152 16.35 -2.10 7.74
N GLY A 153 16.75 -1.35 6.72
CA GLY A 153 17.58 -1.88 5.63
C GLY A 153 16.88 -2.92 4.76
N MET A 154 15.54 -3.00 4.79
CA MET A 154 14.74 -3.96 4.03
C MET A 154 15.10 -5.42 4.33
N ARG A 155 15.68 -5.72 5.50
CA ARG A 155 16.17 -7.04 5.90
C ARG A 155 15.19 -8.19 5.64
N PRO A 156 13.93 -8.14 6.14
CA PRO A 156 13.00 -9.23 5.91
C PRO A 156 12.59 -9.34 4.43
N LEU A 157 12.48 -8.22 3.70
CA LEU A 157 12.15 -8.26 2.27
C LEU A 157 13.29 -8.86 1.43
N ARG A 158 14.55 -8.57 1.77
CA ARG A 158 15.71 -9.19 1.11
C ARG A 158 15.74 -10.70 1.32
N LYS A 159 15.38 -11.17 2.53
CA LYS A 159 15.24 -12.60 2.82
C LYS A 159 14.13 -13.24 1.98
N VAL A 160 12.96 -12.60 1.88
CA VAL A 160 11.85 -13.08 1.05
C VAL A 160 12.26 -13.13 -0.43
N LEU A 161 12.89 -12.08 -0.94
CA LEU A 161 13.36 -12.03 -2.33
C LEU A 161 14.39 -13.13 -2.62
N ALA A 162 15.34 -13.36 -1.71
CA ALA A 162 16.32 -14.44 -1.85
C ALA A 162 15.64 -15.82 -1.90
N ASN A 163 14.65 -16.06 -1.04
CA ASN A 163 13.85 -17.29 -1.05
C ASN A 163 13.10 -17.48 -2.39
N TYR A 164 12.51 -16.41 -2.94
CA TYR A 164 11.85 -16.48 -4.24
C TYR A 164 12.81 -16.85 -5.37
N ILE A 165 14.03 -16.32 -5.34
CA ILE A 165 15.08 -16.65 -6.31
C ILE A 165 15.54 -18.11 -6.13
N GLU A 166 15.80 -18.54 -4.90
CA GLU A 166 16.22 -19.92 -4.58
C GLU A 166 15.19 -20.97 -5.03
N ARG A 167 13.89 -20.65 -4.86
CA ARG A 167 12.79 -21.50 -5.32
C ARG A 167 12.52 -21.41 -6.84
N GLY A 168 13.20 -20.52 -7.56
CA GLY A 168 12.99 -20.31 -8.98
C GLY A 168 11.68 -19.59 -9.33
N VAL A 169 11.02 -18.95 -8.36
CA VAL A 169 9.83 -18.10 -8.59
C VAL A 169 10.21 -16.89 -9.43
N PHE A 170 11.37 -16.30 -9.15
CA PHE A 170 11.95 -15.20 -9.92
C PHE A 170 13.36 -15.51 -10.40
N ILE A 171 13.68 -15.02 -11.59
CA ILE A 171 15.00 -15.13 -12.19
C ILE A 171 15.79 -13.86 -11.82
N PRO A 172 17.02 -13.99 -11.27
CA PRO A 172 17.83 -12.81 -10.96
C PRO A 172 18.25 -12.09 -12.26
N PRO A 173 18.48 -10.77 -12.21
CA PRO A 173 18.94 -10.04 -13.39
C PRO A 173 20.34 -10.54 -13.82
N ALA A 174 20.56 -10.60 -15.14
CA ALA A 174 21.82 -11.06 -15.72
C ALA A 174 23.03 -10.16 -15.37
N GLU A 175 22.77 -8.88 -15.13
CA GLU A 175 23.76 -7.90 -14.67
C GLU A 175 23.26 -7.18 -13.42
N SER A 176 24.15 -6.92 -12.46
CA SER A 176 23.83 -6.02 -11.37
C SER A 176 23.73 -4.60 -11.91
N SER A 177 22.53 -4.04 -11.94
CA SER A 177 22.33 -2.63 -12.29
C SER A 177 23.18 -1.73 -11.38
N SER A 178 24.06 -0.93 -11.98
CA SER A 178 24.80 0.13 -11.29
C SER A 178 23.93 1.33 -10.91
N ARG A 179 22.67 1.41 -11.40
CA ARG A 179 21.67 2.33 -10.87
C ARG A 179 21.29 1.86 -9.48
N THR A 180 22.03 2.39 -8.52
CA THR A 180 21.60 2.42 -7.13
C THR A 180 20.30 3.22 -7.07
N LEU A 181 19.23 2.63 -6.52
CA LEU A 181 18.04 3.38 -6.11
C LEU A 181 18.35 4.33 -4.92
N SER A 182 19.59 4.34 -4.43
CA SER A 182 20.05 5.31 -3.46
C SER A 182 20.30 6.67 -4.11
N VAL A 183 20.03 7.72 -3.34
CA VAL A 183 20.40 9.10 -3.63
C VAL A 183 21.83 9.14 -4.20
N PRO A 184 22.07 9.83 -5.34
CA PRO A 184 23.40 9.95 -5.91
C PRO A 184 24.40 10.47 -4.86
N GLY A 185 25.53 9.78 -4.69
CA GLY A 185 26.66 10.23 -3.88
C GLY A 185 26.74 9.71 -2.43
N LYS A 186 25.86 8.79 -2.00
CA LYS A 186 26.02 8.09 -0.72
C LYS A 186 25.85 6.58 -0.88
N ALA A 187 26.83 5.79 -0.42
CA ALA A 187 26.65 4.36 -0.24
C ALA A 187 25.46 4.12 0.71
N GLN A 188 24.63 3.11 0.44
CA GLN A 188 23.61 2.71 1.41
C GLN A 188 24.32 2.37 2.73
N PRO A 189 23.78 2.81 3.88
CA PRO A 189 24.29 2.42 5.18
C PRO A 189 24.37 0.90 5.28
N ASP A 190 25.41 0.40 5.94
CA ASP A 190 25.46 -1.01 6.33
C ASP A 190 24.44 -1.23 7.46
N PHE A 191 23.24 -1.66 7.07
CA PHE A 191 22.11 -1.83 7.99
C PHE A 191 22.24 -3.06 8.89
N ASP A 192 23.24 -3.92 8.63
CA ASP A 192 23.56 -5.10 9.43
C ASP A 192 24.63 -4.79 10.49
N LYS A 193 25.29 -3.62 10.41
CA LYS A 193 26.12 -3.13 11.52
C LYS A 193 25.25 -2.80 12.73
N PRO A 194 25.61 -3.28 13.94
CA PRO A 194 25.00 -2.82 15.18
C PRO A 194 25.14 -1.31 15.26
N THR A 195 24.01 -0.61 15.37
CA THR A 195 24.05 0.83 15.65
C THR A 195 24.37 0.99 17.13
N GLU A 196 25.33 1.84 17.49
CA GLU A 196 25.48 2.27 18.87
C GLU A 196 24.12 2.82 19.35
N ARG A 197 23.55 2.21 20.39
CA ARG A 197 22.34 2.71 21.03
C ARG A 197 22.63 4.10 21.58
N LYS A 198 22.25 5.14 20.83
CA LYS A 198 22.14 6.48 21.40
C LYS A 198 21.09 6.42 22.51
N GLN A 199 21.37 7.07 23.64
CA GLN A 199 20.43 7.12 24.75
C GLN A 199 19.08 7.65 24.24
N PRO A 200 17.95 7.02 24.61
CA PRO A 200 16.65 7.48 24.16
C PRO A 200 16.45 8.93 24.62
N PRO A 201 15.97 9.83 23.74
CA PRO A 201 15.64 11.19 24.12
C PRO A 201 14.59 11.16 25.23
N LYS A 202 14.78 11.97 26.27
CA LYS A 202 13.90 11.97 27.45
C LYS A 202 12.60 12.74 27.18
N THR A 203 12.62 13.65 26.20
CA THR A 203 11.49 14.46 25.80
C THR A 203 11.44 14.65 24.27
N LEU A 204 10.27 14.98 23.73
CA LEU A 204 10.08 15.35 22.31
C LEU A 204 10.91 16.58 21.90
N ALA A 205 11.26 17.45 22.86
CA ALA A 205 12.11 18.62 22.64
C ALA A 205 13.60 18.27 22.46
N ASP A 206 14.02 17.06 22.89
CA ASP A 206 15.40 16.58 22.75
C ASP A 206 15.68 16.00 21.35
N VAL A 207 14.65 15.93 20.48
CA VAL A 207 14.74 15.37 19.13
C VAL A 207 14.96 16.51 18.14
N GLU A 208 16.20 16.96 17.95
CA GLU A 208 16.51 18.01 16.97
C GLU A 208 16.25 17.58 15.51
N LYS A 209 16.25 16.27 15.23
CA LYS A 209 15.89 15.68 13.94
C LYS A 209 15.26 14.31 14.16
N MET A 210 14.00 14.14 13.74
CA MET A 210 13.54 12.80 13.37
C MET A 210 14.28 12.47 12.08
N ASP A 211 15.24 11.55 12.15
CA ASP A 211 15.87 11.00 10.96
C ASP A 211 14.77 10.30 10.16
N GLY A 212 14.22 11.04 9.19
CA GLY A 212 13.33 10.51 8.18
C GLY A 212 14.11 9.49 7.36
N GLU A 213 14.02 8.22 7.77
CA GLU A 213 14.20 7.13 6.83
C GLU A 213 13.14 7.36 5.75
N TYR A 214 13.59 7.90 4.62
CA TYR A 214 12.78 7.99 3.41
C TYR A 214 12.31 6.58 3.07
N ILE A 215 11.12 6.24 3.53
CA ILE A 215 10.32 5.25 2.84
C ILE A 215 9.98 5.96 1.53
N GLN A 216 10.80 5.72 0.50
CA GLN A 216 10.30 5.85 -0.86
C GLN A 216 9.19 4.81 -0.98
N VAL A 217 7.97 5.21 -0.58
CA VAL A 217 6.81 4.79 -1.34
C VAL A 217 6.94 5.59 -2.59
#